data_AF-A0A7G6E028-F1
#
_entry.id   AF-A0A7G6E028-F1
#
_cell.length_a   1.000
_cell.length_b   1.000
_cell.length_c   1.000
_cell.angle_alpha   90.00
_cell.angle_beta   90.00
_cell.angle_gamma   90.00
#
_symmetry.space_group_name_H-M   'P 1'
#
loop_
_entity.id
_entity.type
_entity.pdbx_description
1 polymer ?
#
loop_
_entity_poly.entity_id
_entity_poly.type
_entity_poly.pdbx_seq_one_letter_code
_entity_poly.pdbx_strand_id
1 'polypeptide(L)'
;MKTGASMSINIIPKTLDEAIHIANEIERYEGVLKQLKDALKKFVETNGAVNTGEKIWDMFPVVSWDVSDSRLLAEKIFDKGANPWEFLKVDIKTVLKKGILSEQELSQHGVNQKVYKRFDGKKSDSMITTTNSGSESSVA
;
A
#
# COMPACT_ATOMS: atom_id res chain seq x y z
N MET A 1 -9.45 -31.03 -15.70
CA MET A 1 -8.72 -31.31 -14.45
C MET A 1 -8.92 -30.12 -13.53
N LYS A 2 -9.58 -30.32 -12.37
CA LYS A 2 -9.83 -29.28 -11.37
C LYS A 2 -9.07 -29.65 -10.11
N THR A 3 -7.98 -28.97 -9.80
CA THR A 3 -7.25 -29.10 -8.53
C THR A 3 -6.70 -27.75 -8.11
N GLY A 4 -7.61 -26.83 -7.80
CA GLY A 4 -7.32 -25.67 -6.96
C GLY A 4 -7.85 -25.96 -5.56
N ALA A 5 -7.08 -26.70 -4.75
CA ALA A 5 -7.44 -26.90 -3.35
C ALA A 5 -7.17 -25.58 -2.59
N SER A 6 -8.23 -24.83 -2.29
CA SER A 6 -8.16 -23.76 -1.30
C SER A 6 -8.04 -24.41 0.07
N MET A 7 -6.81 -24.64 0.54
CA MET A 7 -6.56 -24.96 1.94
C MET A 7 -6.65 -23.66 2.73
N SER A 8 -7.79 -23.43 3.35
CA SER A 8 -7.94 -22.42 4.41
C SER A 8 -7.14 -22.87 5.63
N ILE A 9 -6.02 -22.20 5.89
CA ILE A 9 -5.18 -22.48 7.07
C ILE A 9 -5.70 -21.65 8.24
N ASN A 10 -6.19 -22.31 9.30
CA ASN A 10 -6.59 -21.64 10.53
C ASN A 10 -5.37 -21.49 11.45
N ILE A 11 -4.58 -20.43 11.23
CA ILE A 11 -3.39 -20.11 12.05
C ILE A 11 -3.69 -18.87 12.89
N ILE A 12 -4.05 -19.07 14.16
CA ILE A 12 -4.12 -18.00 15.16
C ILE A 12 -2.97 -18.22 16.15
N PRO A 13 -1.92 -17.39 16.16
CA PRO A 13 -0.81 -17.57 17.09
C PRO A 13 -1.28 -17.35 18.53
N LYS A 14 -0.84 -18.21 19.44
CA LYS A 14 -1.12 -18.14 20.88
C LYS A 14 0.06 -17.58 21.67
N THR A 15 1.26 -17.57 21.08
CA THR A 15 2.48 -17.07 21.70
C THR A 15 3.17 -16.03 20.81
N LEU A 16 4.06 -15.24 21.41
CA LEU A 16 4.87 -14.26 20.67
C LEU A 16 5.81 -14.95 19.67
N ASP A 17 6.42 -16.07 20.05
CA ASP A 17 7.33 -16.83 19.17
C ASP A 17 6.58 -17.39 17.95
N GLU A 18 5.35 -17.89 18.13
CA GLU A 18 4.49 -18.31 17.03
C GLU A 18 4.16 -17.13 16.10
N ALA A 19 3.86 -15.95 16.66
CA ALA A 19 3.59 -14.75 15.87
C ALA A 19 4.82 -14.28 15.08
N ILE A 20 6.01 -14.32 15.68
CA ILE A 20 7.29 -14.02 15.01
C ILE A 20 7.54 -15.01 13.89
N HIS A 21 7.31 -16.31 14.13
CA HIS A 21 7.46 -17.33 13.10
C HIS A 21 6.54 -17.08 11.90
N ILE A 22 5.26 -16.77 12.15
CA ILE A 22 4.29 -16.41 11.10
C ILE A 22 4.76 -15.18 10.32
N ALA A 23 5.23 -14.13 11.00
CA ALA A 23 5.72 -12.92 10.34
C ALA A 23 6.90 -13.22 9.40
N ASN A 24 7.88 -14.01 9.86
CA ASN A 24 9.02 -14.42 9.04
C ASN A 24 8.60 -15.28 7.83
N GLU A 25 7.63 -16.18 8.02
CA GLU A 25 7.10 -16.99 6.91
C GLU A 25 6.37 -16.14 5.87
N ILE A 26 5.62 -15.11 6.30
CA ILE A 26 5.00 -14.15 5.37
C ILE A 26 6.08 -13.48 4.51
N GLU A 27 7.14 -12.92 5.13
CA GLU A 27 8.22 -12.28 4.38
C GLU A 27 8.90 -13.24 3.39
N ARG A 28 9.11 -14.50 3.81
CA ARG A 28 9.69 -15.54 2.95
C ARG A 28 8.78 -15.83 1.75
N TYR A 29 7.49 -16.04 1.97
CA TYR A 29 6.52 -16.33 0.90
C TYR A 29 6.35 -15.15 -0.06
N GLU A 30 6.34 -13.91 0.44
CA GLU A 30 6.30 -12.71 -0.40
C GLU A 30 7.54 -12.60 -1.29
N GLY A 31 8.72 -12.88 -0.75
CA GLY A 31 9.97 -12.91 -1.51
C GLY A 31 9.96 -13.96 -2.63
N VAL A 32 9.53 -15.18 -2.31
CA VAL A 32 9.40 -16.27 -3.30
C VAL A 32 8.34 -15.92 -4.36
N LEU A 33 7.18 -15.40 -3.95
CA LEU A 33 6.11 -15.00 -4.87
C LEU A 33 6.59 -13.95 -5.87
N LYS A 34 7.37 -12.97 -5.42
CA LYS A 34 7.97 -11.96 -6.30
C LYS A 34 8.87 -12.60 -7.35
N GLN A 35 9.77 -13.47 -6.95
CA GLN A 35 10.68 -14.17 -7.87
C GLN A 35 9.91 -15.03 -8.89
N LEU A 36 8.87 -15.74 -8.45
CA LEU A 36 8.03 -16.55 -9.34
C LEU A 36 7.27 -15.69 -10.37
N LYS A 37 6.73 -14.54 -9.95
CA LYS A 37 6.07 -13.59 -10.87
C LYS A 37 7.05 -13.04 -11.90
N ASP A 38 8.27 -12.68 -11.48
CA ASP A 38 9.30 -12.18 -12.39
C ASP A 38 9.72 -13.25 -13.41
N ALA A 39 9.86 -14.50 -12.98
CA ALA A 39 10.16 -15.61 -13.88
C ALA A 39 9.03 -15.87 -14.89
N LEU A 40 7.78 -15.92 -14.42
CA LEU A 40 6.61 -16.12 -15.29
C LEU A 40 6.44 -14.96 -16.27
N LYS A 41 6.67 -13.71 -15.84
CA LYS A 41 6.64 -12.54 -16.69
C LYS A 41 7.64 -12.65 -17.85
N LYS A 42 8.90 -12.99 -17.57
CA LYS A 42 9.92 -13.19 -18.61
C LYS A 42 9.55 -14.27 -19.61
N PHE A 43 8.94 -15.36 -19.12
CA PHE A 43 8.43 -16.42 -19.99
C PHE A 43 7.33 -15.90 -20.92
N VAL A 44 6.33 -15.20 -20.38
CA VAL A 44 5.19 -14.65 -21.13
C VAL A 44 5.64 -13.62 -22.16
N GLU A 45 6.62 -12.76 -21.82
CA GLU A 45 7.18 -11.76 -22.75
C GLU A 45 7.78 -12.41 -24.02
N THR A 46 8.27 -13.65 -23.91
CA THR A 46 8.91 -14.36 -25.04
C THR A 46 7.97 -15.36 -25.73
N ASN A 47 7.10 -16.03 -24.97
CA ASN A 47 6.33 -17.19 -25.43
C ASN A 47 4.82 -16.90 -25.56
N GLY A 48 4.36 -15.74 -25.09
CA GLY A 48 2.95 -15.38 -25.04
C GLY A 48 2.23 -15.88 -23.77
N ALA A 49 0.92 -15.67 -23.75
CA ALA A 49 0.08 -15.89 -22.58
C ALA A 49 0.07 -17.34 -22.08
N VAL A 50 0.04 -17.51 -20.75
CA VAL A 50 -0.09 -18.82 -20.10
C VAL A 50 -1.46 -18.95 -19.46
N ASN A 51 -2.20 -20.01 -19.79
CA ASN A 51 -3.52 -20.29 -19.22
C ASN A 51 -3.45 -21.49 -18.26
N THR A 52 -3.78 -21.27 -16.99
CA THR A 52 -3.78 -22.33 -15.96
C THR A 52 -5.13 -23.02 -15.79
N GLY A 53 -6.13 -22.66 -16.60
CA GLY A 53 -7.53 -23.04 -16.44
C GLY A 53 -8.31 -22.15 -15.47
N GLU A 54 -7.63 -21.53 -14.50
CA GLU A 54 -8.24 -20.59 -13.54
C GLU A 54 -7.92 -19.12 -13.87
N LYS A 55 -6.74 -18.86 -14.44
CA LYS A 55 -6.28 -17.52 -14.77
C LYS A 55 -5.40 -17.55 -16.02
N ILE A 56 -5.53 -16.50 -16.83
CA ILE A 56 -4.61 -16.19 -17.93
C ILE A 56 -3.58 -15.20 -17.41
N TRP A 57 -2.32 -15.53 -17.59
CA TRP A 57 -1.18 -14.68 -17.27
C TRP A 57 -0.60 -14.15 -18.56
N ASP A 58 -0.75 -12.83 -18.76
CA ASP A 58 -0.34 -12.13 -19.98
C ASP A 58 0.10 -10.69 -19.67
N MET A 59 0.72 -10.03 -20.66
CA MET A 59 1.07 -8.62 -20.63
C MET A 59 -0.11 -7.76 -21.14
N PHE A 60 -0.95 -7.31 -20.21
CA PHE A 60 -2.08 -6.44 -20.54
C PHE A 60 -1.66 -4.97 -20.63
N PRO A 61 -2.14 -4.21 -21.62
CA PRO A 61 -1.89 -2.78 -21.69
C PRO A 61 -2.61 -2.07 -20.53
N VAL A 62 -1.88 -1.22 -19.81
CA VAL A 62 -2.45 -0.31 -18.83
C VAL A 62 -2.64 1.04 -19.51
N VAL A 63 -3.89 1.44 -19.73
CA VAL A 63 -4.20 2.78 -20.25
C VAL A 63 -4.33 3.73 -19.07
N SER A 64 -3.37 4.63 -18.91
CA SER A 64 -3.42 5.74 -17.96
C SER A 64 -3.61 7.06 -18.70
N TRP A 65 -4.51 7.90 -18.22
CA TRP A 65 -4.74 9.23 -18.73
C TRP A 65 -4.15 10.24 -17.74
N ASP A 66 -3.29 11.13 -18.24
CA ASP A 66 -2.76 12.24 -17.47
C ASP A 66 -3.32 13.56 -18.01
N VAL A 67 -3.48 14.54 -17.13
CA VAL A 67 -4.10 15.83 -17.45
C VAL A 67 -3.05 16.91 -17.26
N SER A 68 -2.55 17.45 -18.37
CA SER A 68 -1.53 18.51 -18.35
C SER A 68 -2.09 19.86 -17.89
N ASP A 69 -3.35 20.16 -18.23
CA ASP A 69 -4.06 21.36 -17.79
C ASP A 69 -5.45 21.01 -17.26
N SER A 70 -5.57 20.99 -15.94
CA SER A 70 -6.82 20.69 -15.24
C SER A 70 -7.87 21.78 -15.39
N ARG A 71 -7.49 23.03 -15.73
CA ARG A 71 -8.44 24.14 -15.93
C ARG A 71 -9.22 23.95 -17.21
N LEU A 72 -8.54 23.67 -18.31
CA LEU A 72 -9.19 23.39 -19.60
C LEU A 72 -10.13 22.19 -19.51
N LEU A 73 -9.75 21.16 -18.74
CA LEU A 73 -10.63 20.02 -18.50
C LEU A 73 -11.87 20.43 -17.70
N ALA A 74 -11.70 21.26 -16.67
CA ALA A 74 -12.80 21.77 -15.87
C ALA A 74 -13.78 22.61 -16.69
N GLU A 75 -13.28 23.50 -17.55
CA GLU A 75 -14.09 24.31 -18.48
C GLU A 75 -14.93 23.40 -19.39
N LYS A 76 -14.32 22.37 -19.99
CA LYS A 76 -15.04 21.42 -20.85
C LYS A 76 -16.11 20.62 -20.10
N ILE A 77 -15.87 20.27 -18.84
CA ILE A 77 -16.88 19.59 -17.98
C ILE A 77 -18.04 20.54 -17.70
N PHE A 78 -17.73 21.81 -17.40
CA PHE A 78 -18.73 22.85 -17.17
C PHE A 78 -19.58 23.12 -18.41
N ASP A 79 -18.96 23.25 -19.58
CA ASP A 79 -19.64 23.42 -20.88
C ASP A 79 -20.58 22.26 -21.23
N LYS A 80 -20.35 21.07 -20.64
CA LYS A 80 -21.20 19.89 -20.78
C LYS A 80 -22.35 19.86 -19.76
N GLY A 81 -22.48 20.87 -18.91
CA GLY A 81 -23.55 21.02 -17.92
C GLY A 81 -23.30 20.30 -16.59
N ALA A 82 -22.07 19.87 -16.32
CA ALA A 82 -21.71 19.19 -15.08
C ALA A 82 -20.82 20.08 -14.19
N ASN A 83 -20.86 19.88 -12.88
CA ASN A 83 -20.00 20.60 -11.93
C ASN A 83 -18.58 20.00 -11.93
N PRO A 84 -17.53 20.72 -12.37
CA PRO A 84 -16.18 20.18 -12.46
C PRO A 84 -15.58 19.74 -11.12
N TRP A 85 -15.99 20.41 -10.04
CA TRP A 85 -15.46 20.15 -8.69
C TRP A 85 -15.89 18.80 -8.12
N GLU A 86 -16.90 18.14 -8.71
CA GLU A 86 -17.27 16.77 -8.35
C GLU A 86 -16.28 15.72 -8.90
N PHE A 87 -15.53 16.09 -9.94
CA PHE A 87 -14.57 15.22 -10.63
C PHE A 87 -13.12 15.55 -10.25
N LEU A 88 -12.87 16.78 -9.82
CA LEU A 88 -11.57 17.22 -9.36
C LEU A 88 -11.35 16.85 -7.90
N LYS A 89 -10.22 16.19 -7.61
CA LYS A 89 -9.78 15.90 -6.26
C LYS A 89 -8.49 16.64 -5.98
N VAL A 90 -8.46 17.39 -4.88
CA VAL A 90 -7.24 17.98 -4.36
C VAL A 90 -6.46 16.92 -3.60
N ASP A 91 -5.23 16.65 -4.00
CA ASP A 91 -4.34 15.78 -3.24
C ASP A 91 -3.75 16.52 -2.04
N ILE A 92 -4.48 16.46 -0.93
CA ILE A 92 -4.09 17.07 0.35
C ILE A 92 -2.72 16.58 0.84
N LYS A 93 -2.31 15.33 0.52
CA LYS A 93 -0.98 14.83 0.90
C LYS A 93 0.12 15.62 0.22
N THR A 94 -0.05 15.92 -1.06
CA THR A 94 0.91 16.74 -1.81
C THR A 94 0.93 18.18 -1.31
N VAL A 95 -0.22 18.76 -0.95
CA VAL A 95 -0.30 20.11 -0.36
C VAL A 95 0.50 20.18 0.95
N LEU A 96 0.27 19.23 1.86
CA LEU A 96 1.00 19.12 3.13
C LEU A 96 2.50 18.91 2.91
N LYS A 97 2.88 17.98 2.03
CA LYS A 97 4.30 17.69 1.72
C LYS A 97 5.03 18.91 1.16
N LYS A 98 4.34 19.76 0.39
CA LYS A 98 4.91 21.00 -0.17
C LYS A 98 4.84 22.19 0.80
N GLY A 99 4.24 22.02 1.98
CA GLY A 99 4.12 23.08 2.98
C GLY A 99 3.24 24.26 2.53
N ILE A 100 2.34 24.06 1.57
CA ILE A 100 1.45 25.12 1.07
C ILE A 100 0.38 25.45 2.12
N LEU A 101 -0.10 24.43 2.83
CA LEU A 101 -1.01 24.54 3.98
C LEU A 101 -0.54 23.58 5.07
N SER A 102 -0.74 23.98 6.33
CA SER A 102 -0.56 23.13 7.52
C SER A 102 -1.79 22.28 7.81
N GLU A 103 -1.63 21.25 8.65
CA GLU A 103 -2.75 20.42 9.13
C GLU A 103 -3.80 21.25 9.89
N GLN A 104 -3.36 22.29 10.61
CA GLN A 104 -4.23 23.18 11.36
C GLN A 104 -5.10 24.03 10.42
N GLU A 105 -4.52 24.57 9.34
CA GLU A 105 -5.26 25.36 8.34
C GLU A 105 -6.28 24.49 7.58
N LEU A 106 -5.90 23.28 7.19
CA LEU A 106 -6.82 22.34 6.53
C LEU A 106 -8.04 22.00 7.39
N SER A 107 -7.82 21.83 8.69
CA SER A 107 -8.87 21.54 9.66
C SER A 107 -9.89 22.70 9.76
N GLN A 108 -9.47 23.95 9.57
CA GLN A 108 -10.35 25.12 9.55
C GLN A 108 -11.21 25.18 8.28
N HIS A 109 -10.77 24.56 7.19
CA HIS A 109 -11.46 24.52 5.90
C HIS A 109 -12.33 23.27 5.69
N GLY A 110 -12.71 22.60 6.78
CA GLY A 110 -13.61 21.43 6.73
C GLY A 110 -12.96 20.16 6.17
N VAL A 111 -11.63 20.13 6.04
CA VAL A 111 -10.90 18.92 5.68
C VAL A 111 -10.70 18.07 6.92
N ASN A 112 -11.48 16.99 7.02
CA ASN A 112 -11.39 16.07 8.16
C ASN A 112 -10.28 15.03 7.94
N GLN A 113 -9.35 14.95 8.89
CA GLN A 113 -8.35 13.88 8.91
C GLN A 113 -9.01 12.54 9.26
N LYS A 114 -8.72 11.50 8.48
CA LYS A 114 -9.16 10.13 8.75
C LYS A 114 -7.96 9.26 9.09
N VAL A 115 -7.89 8.79 10.33
CA VAL A 115 -6.81 7.92 10.83
C VAL A 115 -7.29 6.48 10.82
N TYR A 116 -6.58 5.61 10.10
CA TYR A 116 -6.86 4.17 10.04
C TYR A 116 -5.62 3.39 10.45
N LYS A 117 -5.83 2.30 11.21
CA LYS A 117 -4.79 1.32 11.47
C LYS A 117 -4.75 0.34 10.29
N ARG A 118 -3.57 0.13 9.72
CA ARG A 118 -3.32 -0.92 8.73
C ARG A 118 -2.38 -1.96 9.36
N PHE A 119 -2.62 -3.22 9.06
CA PHE A 119 -1.69 -4.30 9.37
C PHE A 119 -0.71 -4.42 8.19
N ASP A 120 0.57 -4.19 8.45
CA ASP A 120 1.63 -4.19 7.44
C ASP A 120 2.99 -4.34 8.15
N GLY A 121 3.99 -4.90 7.48
CA GLY A 121 5.37 -4.95 7.98
C GLY A 121 6.07 -3.61 7.76
N LYS A 122 6.59 -2.98 8.81
CA LYS A 122 7.46 -1.81 8.69
C LYS A 122 8.87 -2.22 9.12
N LYS A 123 9.89 -1.77 8.38
CA LYS A 123 11.28 -1.87 8.83
C LYS A 123 11.41 -1.30 10.24
N SER A 124 12.00 -2.07 11.15
CA SER A 124 12.36 -1.58 12.47
C SER A 124 13.45 -0.52 12.34
N ASP A 125 13.22 0.69 12.86
CA ASP A 125 14.26 1.71 12.97
C ASP A 125 15.25 1.26 14.06
N SER A 126 16.31 0.55 13.67
CA SER A 126 17.36 0.08 14.59
C SER A 126 18.34 1.22 14.93
N MET A 127 17.87 2.27 15.60
CA MET A 127 18.70 3.29 16.28
C MET A 127 17.89 4.03 17.36
N ILE A 128 17.42 3.31 18.39
CA ILE A 128 17.28 3.90 19.74
C ILE A 128 17.82 2.88 20.73
N THR A 129 19.11 2.97 21.02
CA THR A 129 19.71 2.31 22.17
C THR A 129 19.20 3.04 23.41
N THR A 130 18.13 2.55 24.04
CA THR A 130 17.74 2.99 25.37
C THR A 130 18.73 2.40 26.38
N THR A 131 19.78 3.14 26.71
CA THR A 131 20.54 2.91 27.94
C THR A 131 19.66 3.33 29.12
N ASN A 132 18.93 2.36 29.68
CA ASN A 132 18.29 2.51 30.98
C ASN A 132 19.18 1.81 32.01
N SER A 133 20.19 2.52 32.54
CA SER A 133 20.90 2.13 33.75
C SER A 133 20.21 2.78 34.95
N GLY A 134 19.19 2.11 35.46
CA GLY A 134 18.65 2.36 36.79
C GLY A 134 19.08 1.24 37.73
N SER A 135 19.93 1.55 38.69
CA SER A 135 19.98 0.84 39.96
C SER A 135 20.32 1.85 41.06
N GLU A 136 19.32 2.08 41.89
CA GLU A 136 19.33 2.86 43.13
C GLU A 136 20.35 2.30 44.13
N SER A 137 20.89 3.15 45.00
CA SER A 137 21.03 2.77 46.43
C SER A 137 21.14 3.99 47.34
N SER A 138 20.10 4.15 48.18
CA SER A 138 20.15 4.34 49.64
C SER A 138 20.98 5.49 50.23
N VAL A 139 20.28 6.50 50.78
CA VAL A 139 20.79 7.32 51.90
C VAL A 139 19.90 7.05 53.11
N ALA A 140 20.52 6.54 54.17
CA ALA A 140 20.00 6.50 55.52
C ALA A 140 20.29 7.83 56.23
#